data_AF-A0ABD2GA46-F1
#
_entry.id   AF-A0ABD2GA46-F1
#
_cell.length_a   1.000
_cell.length_b   1.000
_cell.length_c   1.000
_cell.angle_alpha   90.00
_cell.angle_beta   90.00
_cell.angle_gamma   90.00
#
_symmetry.space_group_name_H-M   'P 1'
#
loop_
_entity.id
_entity.type
_entity.pdbx_description
1 polymer ?
#
loop_
_entity_poly.entity_id
_entity_poly.type
_entity_poly.pdbx_seq_one_letter_code
_entity_poly.pdbx_strand_id
1 'polypeptide(L)'
;MSERRGGNLLVQLAPRLQAFPEELLRQRRNHDGQMEYLIRWCLVTIDDGTGGGASEGGGASSNGGGASGSGSDSKAENVLMWMSLEDVYCNCPSLLGKRKDQEANQEREDFPPDHTFDEGELSDMKEDVKNLVRRARKQMLKKSDFSISITHTVHVLSAYAAIGSLVGVFKETGALHLLMELLCNKETQTRRSAGKMLRALASHDAGNQAL
;
A
#
# COMPACT_ATOMS: atom_id res chain seq x y z
N MET A 1 26.18 12.71 -18.09
CA MET A 1 26.43 13.31 -16.75
C MET A 1 25.08 13.54 -16.13
N SER A 2 24.79 12.95 -14.97
CA SER A 2 23.49 13.08 -14.33
C SER A 2 23.27 14.50 -13.84
N GLU A 3 22.40 15.23 -14.50
CA GLU A 3 21.97 16.56 -14.09
C GLU A 3 21.09 16.44 -12.83
N ARG A 4 21.22 17.38 -11.87
CA ARG A 4 20.45 17.34 -10.61
C ARG A 4 19.70 18.65 -10.44
N ARG A 5 18.37 18.58 -10.27
CA ARG A 5 17.51 19.75 -10.02
C ARG A 5 16.92 19.66 -8.61
N GLY A 6 17.22 20.63 -7.76
CA GLY A 6 16.75 20.64 -6.37
C GLY A 6 17.25 19.45 -5.52
N GLY A 7 18.37 18.82 -5.90
CA GLY A 7 18.93 17.64 -5.23
C GLY A 7 18.44 16.29 -5.75
N ASN A 8 17.41 16.26 -6.59
CA ASN A 8 16.87 15.05 -7.21
C ASN A 8 17.54 14.75 -8.56
N LEU A 9 17.61 13.47 -8.93
CA LEU A 9 18.16 12.99 -10.18
C LEU A 9 17.25 13.35 -11.36
N LEU A 10 17.81 13.99 -12.40
CA LEU A 10 17.20 14.07 -13.72
C LEU A 10 17.69 12.92 -14.58
N VAL A 11 16.76 12.17 -15.15
CA VAL A 11 17.04 11.08 -16.08
C VAL A 11 16.61 11.51 -17.47
N GLN A 12 17.54 11.55 -18.41
CA GLN A 12 17.23 11.78 -19.82
C GLN A 12 16.79 10.45 -20.44
N LEU A 13 15.51 10.34 -20.81
CA LEU A 13 14.94 9.14 -21.43
C LEU A 13 15.05 9.18 -22.96
N ALA A 14 15.00 10.38 -23.54
CA ALA A 14 15.22 10.62 -24.97
C ALA A 14 15.88 12.02 -25.15
N PRO A 15 16.43 12.34 -26.34
CA PRO A 15 17.10 13.62 -26.58
C PRO A 15 16.29 14.85 -26.15
N ARG A 16 14.95 14.78 -26.28
CA ARG A 16 14.02 15.84 -25.90
C ARG A 16 13.11 15.48 -24.72
N LEU A 17 13.39 14.41 -23.97
CA LEU A 17 12.50 13.92 -22.92
C LEU A 17 13.30 13.64 -21.64
N GLN A 18 12.99 14.40 -20.59
CA GLN A 18 13.56 14.22 -19.26
C GLN A 18 12.49 13.74 -18.29
N ALA A 19 12.88 12.86 -17.38
CA ALA A 19 12.07 12.46 -16.24
C ALA A 19 12.73 12.94 -14.95
N PHE A 20 11.93 13.47 -14.03
CA PHE A 20 12.37 13.76 -12.67
C PHE A 20 11.37 13.23 -11.66
N PRO A 21 11.84 12.84 -10.46
CA PRO A 21 10.98 12.37 -9.40
C PRO A 21 10.27 13.57 -8.77
N GLU A 22 8.96 13.56 -8.88
CA GLU A 22 8.07 14.65 -8.46
C GLU A 22 7.56 14.43 -7.05
N GLU A 23 6.99 13.25 -6.79
CA GLU A 23 6.26 12.98 -5.55
C GLU A 23 6.39 11.52 -5.11
N LEU A 24 6.54 11.30 -3.80
CA LEU A 24 6.38 9.98 -3.20
C LEU A 24 4.89 9.76 -2.91
N LEU A 25 4.29 8.78 -3.58
CA LEU A 25 2.85 8.51 -3.48
C LEU A 25 2.50 7.46 -2.41
N ARG A 26 3.31 6.41 -2.29
CA ARG A 26 2.99 5.26 -1.42
C ARG A 26 4.23 4.54 -0.95
N GLN A 27 4.12 3.86 0.18
CA GLN A 27 5.13 2.91 0.69
C GLN A 27 4.51 1.52 0.81
N ARG A 28 5.30 0.47 0.62
CA ARG A 28 4.87 -0.91 0.90
C ARG A 28 6.06 -1.74 1.36
N ARG A 29 5.78 -2.88 2.00
CA ARG A 29 6.77 -3.96 2.12
C ARG A 29 6.59 -4.95 0.98
N ASN A 30 7.68 -5.27 0.30
CA ASN A 30 7.67 -6.35 -0.69
C ASN A 30 7.61 -7.73 -0.01
N HIS A 31 7.54 -8.79 -0.79
CA HIS A 31 7.43 -10.16 -0.28
C HIS A 31 8.63 -10.57 0.60
N ASP A 32 9.79 -9.97 0.34
CA ASP A 32 11.04 -10.13 1.10
C ASP A 32 11.09 -9.27 2.38
N GLY A 33 10.07 -8.45 2.62
CA GLY A 33 9.95 -7.58 3.78
C GLY A 33 10.72 -6.27 3.69
N GLN A 34 11.34 -5.99 2.55
CA GLN A 34 12.05 -4.73 2.28
C GLN A 34 11.05 -3.61 1.99
N MET A 35 11.40 -2.40 2.39
CA MET A 35 10.57 -1.21 2.16
C MET A 35 10.76 -0.70 0.73
N GLU A 36 9.66 -0.60 0.00
CA GLU A 36 9.58 -0.02 -1.34
C GLU A 36 8.71 1.24 -1.35
N TYR A 37 9.08 2.18 -2.21
CA TYR A 37 8.51 3.52 -2.31
C TYR A 37 8.02 3.73 -3.75
N LEU A 38 6.74 4.05 -3.91
CA LEU A 38 6.16 4.39 -5.21
C LEU A 38 6.38 5.87 -5.48
N ILE A 39 7.27 6.17 -6.43
CA ILE A 39 7.60 7.51 -6.84
C ILE A 39 6.86 7.83 -8.15
N ARG A 40 6.20 8.99 -8.19
CA ARG A 40 5.72 9.63 -9.41
C ARG A 40 6.87 10.36 -10.07
N TRP A 41 7.13 10.02 -11.32
CA TRP A 41 8.10 10.69 -12.17
C TRP A 41 7.35 11.48 -13.23
N CYS A 42 7.59 12.78 -13.27
CA CYS A 42 7.04 13.66 -14.28
C CYS A 42 7.97 13.63 -15.51
N LEU A 43 7.41 13.37 -16.69
CA LEU A 43 8.12 13.53 -17.95
C LEU A 43 7.89 14.94 -18.49
N VAL A 44 9.00 15.61 -18.81
CA VAL A 44 9.00 16.94 -19.41
C VAL A 44 9.72 16.86 -20.74
N THR A 45 9.04 17.35 -21.77
CA THR A 45 9.66 17.59 -23.07
C THR A 45 10.51 18.85 -23.00
N ILE A 46 11.79 18.73 -23.33
CA ILE A 46 12.65 19.90 -23.52
C ILE A 46 12.28 20.44 -24.90
N ASP A 47 11.56 21.57 -24.92
CA ASP A 47 11.46 22.37 -26.13
C ASP A 47 12.71 23.24 -26.25
N ASP A 48 13.36 23.14 -27.41
CA ASP A 48 14.63 23.79 -27.67
C ASP A 48 14.34 25.27 -27.99
N GLY A 49 14.05 26.04 -26.94
CA GLY A 49 13.79 27.47 -27.01
C GLY A 49 15.08 28.24 -27.28
N THR A 50 15.65 28.07 -28.48
CA THR A 50 16.79 28.86 -28.95
C THR A 50 16.42 29.53 -30.27
N GLY A 51 16.09 30.82 -30.20
CA GLY A 51 15.79 31.62 -31.39
C GLY A 51 15.43 33.08 -31.16
N GLY A 52 15.96 33.73 -30.12
CA GLY A 52 15.98 35.20 -30.08
C GLY A 52 16.98 35.72 -31.11
N GLY A 53 16.49 36.37 -32.18
CA GLY A 53 17.31 37.01 -33.21
C GLY A 53 16.44 37.78 -34.19
N ALA A 54 16.61 39.11 -34.21
CA ALA A 54 15.86 40.06 -35.02
C ALA A 54 16.09 39.90 -36.54
N SER A 55 15.06 40.15 -37.36
CA SER A 55 15.12 41.03 -38.56
C SER A 55 13.84 40.93 -39.40
N GLU A 56 13.20 42.09 -39.54
CA GLU A 56 12.35 42.68 -40.58
C GLU A 56 11.97 41.89 -41.85
N GLY A 57 10.69 42.02 -42.26
CA GLY A 57 10.24 41.74 -43.64
C GLY A 57 8.72 41.54 -43.74
N GLY A 58 7.99 42.58 -44.19
CA GLY A 58 6.53 42.69 -44.14
C GLY A 58 5.70 41.79 -45.08
N GLY A 59 4.38 41.82 -44.86
CA GLY A 59 3.37 41.25 -45.77
C GLY A 59 2.01 41.06 -45.08
N ALA A 60 1.12 42.05 -45.23
CA ALA A 60 -0.26 42.01 -44.75
C ALA A 60 -1.11 41.00 -45.53
N SER A 61 -2.03 40.28 -44.85
CA SER A 61 -3.46 40.25 -45.22
C SER A 61 -4.30 39.49 -44.18
N SER A 62 -5.50 40.03 -43.98
CA SER A 62 -6.59 39.67 -43.09
C SER A 62 -7.20 38.27 -43.26
N ASN A 63 -7.60 37.64 -42.16
CA ASN A 63 -8.99 37.27 -41.84
C ASN A 63 -9.09 36.28 -40.68
N GLY A 64 -10.14 36.43 -39.87
CA GLY A 64 -10.74 35.31 -39.13
C GLY A 64 -10.60 35.39 -37.62
N GLY A 65 -11.70 35.77 -36.96
CA GLY A 65 -11.80 35.78 -35.50
C GLY A 65 -11.82 34.39 -34.86
N GLY A 66 -11.80 34.38 -33.53
CA GLY A 66 -11.82 33.19 -32.68
C GLY A 66 -10.75 33.30 -31.61
N ALA A 67 -10.96 34.07 -30.55
CA ALA A 67 -11.48 33.53 -29.29
C ALA A 67 -10.61 32.38 -28.74
N SER A 68 -9.78 32.75 -27.77
CA SER A 68 -9.39 31.92 -26.61
C SER A 68 -9.16 30.44 -26.90
N GLY A 69 -8.00 30.13 -27.47
CA GLY A 69 -7.41 28.80 -27.43
C GLY A 69 -6.96 28.48 -26.01
N SER A 70 -7.90 27.92 -25.25
CA SER A 70 -7.77 27.20 -23.99
C SER A 70 -6.37 26.66 -23.72
N GLY A 71 -5.89 26.88 -22.48
CA GLY A 71 -4.64 26.34 -21.98
C GLY A 71 -4.48 24.91 -22.46
N SER A 72 -3.37 24.68 -23.18
CA SER A 72 -2.88 23.33 -23.41
C SER A 72 -2.71 22.72 -22.03
N ASP A 73 -3.65 21.85 -21.67
CA ASP A 73 -3.39 20.68 -20.84
C ASP A 73 -2.26 19.91 -21.54
N SER A 74 -1.03 20.41 -21.40
CA SER A 74 0.18 19.64 -21.62
C SER A 74 0.14 18.60 -20.53
N LYS A 75 -0.60 17.52 -20.79
CA LYS A 75 -0.77 16.37 -19.92
C LYS A 75 0.61 15.83 -19.67
N ALA A 76 1.25 16.30 -18.60
CA ALA A 76 2.54 15.81 -18.17
C ALA A 76 2.40 14.31 -18.03
N GLU A 77 3.06 13.56 -18.91
CA GLU A 77 3.03 12.11 -18.85
C GLU A 77 3.76 11.73 -17.57
N ASN A 78 3.10 10.94 -16.74
CA ASN A 78 3.62 10.56 -15.43
C ASN A 78 3.89 9.06 -15.43
N VAL A 79 5.09 8.68 -15.02
CA VAL A 79 5.46 7.28 -14.82
C VAL A 79 5.54 7.00 -13.33
N LEU A 80 4.94 5.89 -12.91
CA LEU A 80 4.99 5.43 -11.54
C LEU A 80 6.05 4.32 -11.43
N MET A 81 6.98 4.47 -10.49
CA MET A 81 8.07 3.50 -10.31
C MET A 81 8.25 3.16 -8.84
N TRP A 82 8.28 1.86 -8.53
CA TRP A 82 8.67 1.36 -7.21
C TRP A 82 10.19 1.36 -7.09
N MET A 83 10.69 1.91 -5.98
CA MET A 83 12.12 2.03 -5.69
C MET A 83 12.41 1.55 -4.28
N SER A 84 13.60 0.97 -4.05
CA SER A 84 14.05 0.63 -2.70
C SER A 84 14.40 1.89 -1.89
N LEU A 85 14.53 1.76 -0.57
CA LEU A 85 14.99 2.88 0.28
C LEU A 85 16.35 3.43 -0.19
N GLU A 86 17.26 2.53 -0.58
CA GLU A 86 18.61 2.87 -1.05
C GLU A 86 18.54 3.64 -2.37
N ASP A 87 17.67 3.21 -3.28
CA ASP A 87 17.44 3.89 -4.55
C ASP A 87 16.83 5.27 -4.33
N VAL A 88 15.83 5.41 -3.44
CA VAL A 88 15.23 6.72 -3.14
C VAL A 88 16.26 7.67 -2.54
N TYR A 89 17.14 7.18 -1.67
CA TYR A 89 18.21 7.99 -1.09
C TYR A 89 19.19 8.49 -2.16
N CYS A 90 19.52 7.66 -3.14
CA CYS A 90 20.42 8.02 -4.23
C CYS A 90 19.78 8.96 -5.27
N ASN A 91 18.50 8.74 -5.57
CA ASN A 91 17.81 9.37 -6.70
C ASN A 91 16.95 10.57 -6.30
N CYS A 92 16.33 10.56 -5.13
CA CYS A 92 15.37 11.60 -4.71
C CYS A 92 15.31 11.81 -3.19
N PRO A 93 16.46 12.14 -2.55
CA PRO A 93 16.53 12.31 -1.09
C PRO A 93 15.61 13.43 -0.58
N SER A 94 15.26 14.42 -1.41
CA SER A 94 14.39 15.53 -1.01
C SER A 94 12.91 15.12 -0.82
N LEU A 95 12.49 13.96 -1.36
CA LEU A 95 11.13 13.44 -1.22
C LEU A 95 10.89 12.71 0.11
N LEU A 96 11.96 12.29 0.80
CA LEU A 96 11.86 11.61 2.09
C LEU A 96 11.47 12.55 3.25
N GLY A 97 11.65 13.86 3.09
CA GLY A 97 11.40 14.87 4.14
C GLY A 97 10.05 15.59 4.05
N LYS A 98 9.39 15.58 2.89
CA LYS A 98 8.13 16.33 2.68
C LYS A 98 6.93 15.46 3.04
N ARG A 99 6.67 15.35 4.35
CA ARG A 99 5.39 14.86 4.85
C ARG A 99 4.30 15.89 4.56
N LYS A 100 3.50 15.62 3.54
CA LYS A 100 2.08 15.97 3.59
C LYS A 100 1.41 14.70 4.12
N ASP A 101 0.72 14.80 5.24
CA ASP A 101 0.05 13.69 5.91
C ASP A 101 -1.06 13.11 5.02
N GLN A 102 -0.67 12.33 4.01
CA GLN A 102 -1.56 11.46 3.28
C GLN A 102 -1.20 10.04 3.65
N GLU A 103 -1.94 9.59 4.66
CA GLU A 103 -2.36 8.22 4.84
C GLU A 103 -1.22 7.22 5.11
N ALA A 104 -0.89 7.17 6.40
CA ALA A 104 -0.80 5.89 7.09
C ALA A 104 -2.10 5.08 6.88
N ASN A 105 -2.30 4.57 5.67
CA ASN A 105 -3.34 3.60 5.36
C ASN A 105 -2.71 2.42 4.61
N GLN A 106 -1.90 1.68 5.37
CA GLN A 106 -1.77 0.25 5.16
C GLN A 106 -2.33 -0.44 6.40
N GLU A 107 -3.60 -0.83 6.25
CA GLU A 107 -4.31 -1.86 7.02
C GLU A 107 -4.62 -1.48 8.47
N ARG A 108 -5.25 -0.32 8.68
CA ARG A 108 -6.49 -0.35 9.47
C ARG A 108 -7.60 -0.50 8.45
N GLU A 109 -8.20 -1.69 8.37
CA GLU A 109 -9.60 -1.80 7.97
C GLU A 109 -10.40 -1.01 9.01
N ASP A 110 -10.45 0.30 8.83
CA ASP A 110 -11.37 1.18 9.56
C ASP A 110 -12.72 0.94 8.90
N PHE A 111 -13.35 -0.17 9.29
CA PHE A 111 -14.79 -0.33 9.09
C PHE A 111 -15.46 0.91 9.69
N PRO A 112 -16.43 1.52 8.99
CA PRO A 112 -17.14 2.67 9.53
C PRO A 112 -17.62 2.33 10.95
N PRO A 113 -17.41 3.22 11.94
CA PRO A 113 -17.89 2.96 13.28
C PRO A 113 -19.42 2.88 13.18
N ASP A 114 -19.95 1.76 13.67
CA ASP A 114 -21.37 1.44 13.79
C ASP A 114 -22.01 0.64 12.64
N HIS A 115 -21.43 -0.51 12.30
CA HIS A 115 -22.27 -1.68 12.01
C HIS A 115 -22.50 -2.39 13.35
N THR A 116 -23.59 -2.06 14.04
CA THR A 116 -24.10 -2.94 15.10
C THR A 116 -24.43 -4.26 14.43
N PHE A 117 -23.61 -5.29 14.61
CA PHE A 117 -23.96 -6.63 14.16
C PHE A 117 -25.25 -7.03 14.84
N ASP A 118 -26.23 -7.49 14.06
CA ASP A 118 -27.41 -8.10 14.66
C ASP A 118 -26.97 -9.33 15.47
N GLU A 119 -27.70 -9.64 16.54
CA GLU A 119 -27.37 -10.73 17.46
C GLU A 119 -27.27 -12.08 16.72
N GLY A 120 -28.07 -12.25 15.66
CA GLY A 120 -28.01 -13.40 14.74
C GLY A 120 -26.70 -13.46 13.96
N GLU A 121 -26.30 -12.37 13.30
CA GLU A 121 -25.05 -12.31 12.51
C GLU A 121 -23.82 -12.51 13.39
N LEU A 122 -23.83 -11.94 14.59
CA LEU A 122 -22.76 -12.14 15.56
C LEU A 122 -22.69 -13.59 16.03
N SER A 123 -23.83 -14.25 16.23
CA SER A 123 -23.87 -15.67 16.57
C SER A 123 -23.31 -16.55 15.44
N ASP A 124 -23.65 -16.26 14.20
CA ASP A 124 -23.16 -17.01 13.03
C ASP A 124 -21.63 -16.85 12.88
N MET A 125 -21.12 -15.64 13.03
CA MET A 125 -19.67 -15.39 13.02
C MET A 125 -18.95 -16.13 14.16
N LYS A 126 -19.54 -16.18 15.36
CA LYS A 126 -18.98 -16.94 16.49
C LYS A 126 -18.91 -18.44 16.16
N GLU A 127 -19.93 -18.99 15.52
CA GLU A 127 -19.94 -20.39 15.12
C GLU A 127 -18.93 -20.67 14.00
N ASP A 128 -18.78 -19.75 13.04
CA ASP A 128 -17.76 -19.87 12.00
C ASP A 128 -16.34 -19.86 12.59
N VAL A 129 -16.05 -18.97 13.54
CA VAL A 129 -14.76 -18.96 14.25
C VAL A 129 -14.48 -20.31 14.91
N LYS A 130 -15.47 -20.91 15.60
CA LYS A 130 -15.30 -22.25 16.20
C LYS A 130 -14.99 -23.31 15.15
N ASN A 131 -15.69 -23.26 14.01
CA ASN A 131 -15.49 -24.21 12.91
C ASN A 131 -14.12 -24.05 12.25
N LEU A 132 -13.68 -22.82 12.02
CA LEU A 132 -12.37 -22.51 11.47
C LEU A 132 -11.23 -22.92 12.40
N VAL A 133 -11.35 -22.66 13.71
CA VAL A 133 -10.33 -23.09 14.70
C VAL A 133 -10.24 -24.62 14.76
N ARG A 134 -11.39 -25.32 14.76
CA ARG A 134 -11.44 -26.78 14.71
C ARG A 134 -10.79 -27.32 13.42
N ARG A 135 -11.08 -26.67 12.29
CA ARG A 135 -10.51 -27.01 10.98
C ARG A 135 -9.00 -26.81 10.96
N ALA A 136 -8.51 -25.67 11.45
CA ALA A 136 -7.10 -25.36 11.51
C ALA A 136 -6.33 -26.35 12.41
N ARG A 137 -6.88 -26.70 13.59
CA ARG A 137 -6.34 -27.77 14.44
C ARG A 137 -6.22 -29.09 13.69
N LYS A 138 -7.31 -29.52 13.02
CA LYS A 138 -7.32 -30.78 12.25
C LYS A 138 -6.31 -30.76 11.10
N GLN A 139 -6.11 -29.62 10.46
CA GLN A 139 -5.11 -29.43 9.40
C GLN A 139 -3.68 -29.49 9.96
N MET A 140 -3.44 -29.01 11.18
CA MET A 140 -2.12 -29.07 11.83
C MET A 140 -1.75 -30.47 12.34
N LEU A 141 -2.74 -31.25 12.76
CA LEU A 141 -2.54 -32.66 13.18
C LEU A 141 -2.16 -33.58 12.01
N LYS A 142 -2.59 -33.25 10.79
CA LYS A 142 -2.28 -34.03 9.58
C LYS A 142 -0.96 -33.54 8.98
N LYS A 143 0.16 -34.11 9.43
CA LYS A 143 1.50 -33.87 8.89
C LYS A 143 1.68 -34.43 7.46
N SER A 144 1.17 -33.74 6.44
CA SER A 144 1.82 -33.52 5.12
C SER A 144 0.82 -32.92 4.12
N ASP A 145 1.34 -32.10 3.19
CA ASP A 145 0.73 -31.57 1.95
C ASP A 145 -0.46 -30.61 2.04
N PHE A 146 -0.96 -30.32 3.24
CA PHE A 146 -2.08 -29.38 3.44
C PHE A 146 -1.67 -27.93 3.75
N SER A 147 -0.41 -27.53 3.50
CA SER A 147 0.13 -26.19 3.79
C SER A 147 -0.75 -25.07 3.22
N ILE A 148 -1.16 -25.18 1.96
CA ILE A 148 -2.06 -24.22 1.30
C ILE A 148 -3.40 -24.11 2.04
N SER A 149 -3.93 -25.25 2.51
CA SER A 149 -5.22 -25.28 3.18
C SER A 149 -5.18 -24.71 4.60
N ILE A 150 -4.08 -24.87 5.33
CA ILE A 150 -3.91 -24.24 6.66
C ILE A 150 -3.65 -22.74 6.50
N THR A 151 -2.85 -22.33 5.51
CA THR A 151 -2.60 -20.91 5.22
C THR A 151 -3.90 -20.19 4.90
N HIS A 152 -4.76 -20.77 4.06
CA HIS A 152 -6.08 -20.21 3.77
C HIS A 152 -6.95 -20.08 5.02
N THR A 153 -7.08 -21.15 5.82
CA THR A 153 -7.88 -21.11 7.06
C THR A 153 -7.36 -20.05 8.04
N VAL A 154 -6.04 -19.92 8.18
CA VAL A 154 -5.40 -18.92 9.06
C VAL A 154 -5.62 -17.49 8.56
N HIS A 155 -5.61 -17.25 7.24
CA HIS A 155 -5.93 -15.94 6.69
C HIS A 155 -7.38 -15.54 6.96
N VAL A 156 -8.34 -16.45 6.75
CA VAL A 156 -9.75 -16.19 7.06
C VAL A 156 -9.93 -15.92 8.56
N LEU A 157 -9.30 -16.73 9.43
CA LEU A 157 -9.29 -16.47 10.87
C LEU A 157 -8.67 -15.11 11.24
N SER A 158 -7.71 -14.61 10.45
CA SER A 158 -7.08 -13.31 10.69
C SER A 158 -8.05 -12.15 10.48
N ALA A 159 -8.98 -12.26 9.53
CA ALA A 159 -10.03 -11.25 9.33
C ALA A 159 -10.97 -11.19 10.55
N TYR A 160 -11.40 -12.35 11.06
CA TYR A 160 -12.24 -12.41 12.27
C TYR A 160 -11.52 -11.93 13.53
N ALA A 161 -10.21 -12.13 13.64
CA ALA A 161 -9.42 -11.67 14.78
C ALA A 161 -9.30 -10.13 14.87
N ALA A 162 -9.60 -9.41 13.79
CA ALA A 162 -9.70 -7.95 13.79
C ALA A 162 -11.05 -7.43 14.33
N ILE A 163 -12.01 -8.32 14.61
CA ILE A 163 -13.32 -7.97 15.16
C ILE A 163 -13.29 -8.16 16.68
N GLY A 164 -13.31 -7.05 17.44
CA GLY A 164 -13.22 -7.06 18.90
C GLY A 164 -14.30 -7.91 19.59
N SER A 165 -15.53 -7.90 19.07
CA SER A 165 -16.67 -8.66 19.61
C SER A 165 -16.50 -10.18 19.56
N LEU A 166 -15.52 -10.69 18.80
CA LEU A 166 -15.24 -12.13 18.67
C LEU A 166 -14.10 -12.60 19.57
N VAL A 167 -13.37 -11.69 20.23
CA VAL A 167 -12.18 -12.02 21.06
C VAL A 167 -12.50 -13.06 22.13
N GLY A 168 -13.67 -12.96 22.78
CA GLY A 168 -14.12 -13.95 23.78
C GLY A 168 -14.17 -15.37 23.20
N VAL A 169 -14.69 -15.52 21.98
CA VAL A 169 -14.80 -16.82 21.31
C VAL A 169 -13.43 -17.37 20.89
N PHE A 170 -12.49 -16.51 20.50
CA PHE A 170 -11.09 -16.94 20.25
C PHE A 170 -10.44 -17.51 21.52
N LYS A 171 -10.75 -16.96 22.70
CA LYS A 171 -10.26 -17.49 23.99
C LYS A 171 -10.93 -18.82 24.34
N GLU A 172 -12.26 -18.88 24.24
CA GLU A 172 -13.06 -20.08 24.55
C GLU A 172 -12.70 -21.29 23.67
N THR A 173 -12.42 -21.06 22.40
CA THR A 173 -12.06 -22.12 21.44
C THR A 173 -10.62 -22.60 21.57
N GLY A 174 -9.83 -21.99 22.46
CA GLY A 174 -8.40 -22.26 22.58
C GLY A 174 -7.62 -21.85 21.33
N ALA A 175 -8.09 -20.84 20.58
CA ALA A 175 -7.40 -20.36 19.38
C ALA A 175 -6.03 -19.77 19.72
N LEU A 176 -5.86 -19.17 20.91
CA LEU A 176 -4.55 -18.66 21.35
C LEU A 176 -3.47 -19.75 21.39
N HIS A 177 -3.81 -20.95 21.88
CA HIS A 177 -2.88 -22.08 21.90
C HIS A 177 -2.50 -22.53 20.49
N LEU A 178 -3.49 -22.58 19.60
CA LEU A 178 -3.28 -22.87 18.19
C LEU A 178 -2.34 -21.84 17.53
N LEU A 179 -2.52 -20.56 17.82
CA LEU A 179 -1.67 -19.49 17.28
C LEU A 179 -0.24 -19.60 17.79
N MET A 180 -0.04 -19.94 19.06
CA MET A 180 1.29 -20.19 19.63
C MET A 180 1.99 -21.37 18.93
N GLU A 181 1.27 -22.44 18.61
CA GLU A 181 1.81 -23.55 17.81
C GLU A 181 2.12 -23.11 16.36
N LEU A 182 1.25 -22.31 15.74
CA LEU A 182 1.44 -21.78 14.38
C LEU A 182 2.64 -20.83 14.26
N LEU A 183 3.01 -20.12 15.33
CA LEU A 183 4.24 -19.33 15.37
C LEU A 183 5.51 -20.19 15.22
N CYS A 184 5.43 -21.48 15.57
CA CYS A 184 6.52 -22.43 15.39
C CYS A 184 6.49 -23.13 14.02
N ASN A 185 5.58 -22.75 13.12
CA ASN A 185 5.47 -23.36 11.79
C ASN A 185 6.67 -23.01 10.90
N LYS A 186 7.08 -23.92 10.01
CA LYS A 186 8.18 -23.69 9.05
C LYS A 186 7.83 -22.60 8.02
N GLU A 187 6.55 -22.44 7.70
CA GLU A 187 6.07 -21.48 6.72
C GLU A 187 6.03 -20.05 7.29
N THR A 188 6.82 -19.16 6.69
CA THR A 188 6.94 -17.77 7.16
C THR A 188 5.63 -16.99 7.09
N GLN A 189 4.79 -17.22 6.08
CA GLN A 189 3.51 -16.52 5.96
C GLN A 189 2.56 -16.90 7.09
N THR A 190 2.43 -18.20 7.38
CA THR A 190 1.62 -18.72 8.48
C THR A 190 2.06 -18.16 9.84
N ARG A 191 3.38 -18.05 10.08
CA ARG A 191 3.92 -17.40 11.29
C ARG A 191 3.57 -15.91 11.37
N ARG A 192 3.74 -15.16 10.28
CA ARG A 192 3.43 -13.72 10.23
C ARG A 192 1.94 -13.47 10.50
N SER A 193 1.05 -14.24 9.88
CA SER A 193 -0.40 -14.13 10.10
C SER A 193 -0.77 -14.45 11.56
N ALA A 194 -0.23 -15.53 12.13
CA ALA A 194 -0.46 -15.85 13.54
C ALA A 194 0.03 -14.74 14.49
N GLY A 195 1.17 -14.11 14.20
CA GLY A 195 1.68 -12.97 14.96
C GLY A 195 0.81 -11.72 14.85
N LYS A 196 0.29 -11.41 13.66
CA LYS A 196 -0.68 -10.32 13.45
C LYS A 196 -1.95 -10.56 14.26
N MET A 197 -2.50 -11.78 14.22
CA MET A 197 -3.70 -12.16 14.97
C MET A 197 -3.53 -11.98 16.47
N LEU A 198 -2.42 -12.46 17.06
CA LEU A 198 -2.16 -12.31 18.49
C LEU A 198 -2.09 -10.83 18.90
N ARG A 199 -1.49 -9.98 18.06
CA ARG A 199 -1.43 -8.55 18.31
C ARG A 199 -2.82 -7.89 18.22
N ALA A 200 -3.63 -8.28 17.24
CA ALA A 200 -5.00 -7.79 17.10
C ALA A 200 -5.86 -8.18 18.31
N LEU A 201 -5.87 -9.48 18.67
CA LEU A 201 -6.61 -9.99 19.83
C LEU A 201 -6.17 -9.32 21.13
N ALA A 202 -4.86 -9.11 21.35
CA ALA A 202 -4.36 -8.40 22.53
C ALA A 202 -4.74 -6.91 22.54
N SER A 203 -4.76 -6.25 21.37
CA SER A 203 -5.16 -4.85 21.26
C SER A 203 -6.64 -4.68 21.58
N HIS A 204 -7.49 -5.61 21.15
CA HIS A 204 -8.90 -5.63 21.51
C HIS A 204 -9.14 -6.03 22.97
N ASP A 205 -8.41 -7.00 23.53
CA ASP A 205 -8.51 -7.39 24.95
C ASP A 205 -8.20 -6.21 25.90
N ALA A 206 -7.22 -5.36 25.52
CA ALA A 206 -6.89 -4.13 26.24
C ALA A 206 -7.96 -3.03 26.11
N GLY A 207 -8.66 -2.96 24.96
CA GLY A 207 -9.73 -1.99 24.72
C GLY A 207 -11.08 -2.39 25.30
N ASN A 208 -11.36 -3.70 25.40
CA ASN A 208 -12.65 -4.24 25.84
C ASN A 208 -12.81 -4.27 27.38
N GLN A 209 -11.73 -4.03 28.13
CA GLN A 209 -11.73 -3.83 29.60
C GLN A 209 -11.84 -2.35 30.01
N ALA A 210 -11.79 -1.42 29.05
CA ALA A 210 -11.82 0.03 29.31
C ALA A 210 -13.24 0.65 29.24
N LEU A 211 -14.28 -0.18 29.21
CA LEU A 211 -15.70 0.20 29.26
C LEU A 211 -16.38 -0.52 30.44
#